data_AF-A0A5M9I1W6-F1
#
_entry.id   AF-A0A5M9I1W6-F1
#
_cell.length_a   1.000
_cell.length_b   1.000
_cell.length_c   1.000
_cell.angle_alpha   90.00
_cell.angle_beta   90.00
_cell.angle_gamma   90.00
#
_symmetry.space_group_name_H-M   'P 1'
#
loop_
_entity.id
_entity.type
_entity.pdbx_description
1 polymer ?
#
loop_
_entity_poly.entity_id
_entity_poly.type
_entity_poly.pdbx_seq_one_letter_code
_entity_poly.pdbx_strand_id
1 'polypeptide(L)'
;MTIKEMQERKRELGYSYAQIAELSGLPLGTVQKVLGGITLTPRYDTIMALESVLGEEQPMAVRESARPYNVKKQGEYRLEDYYQYPDDIRMELIDGVIYDMTSPTSAHQIISGFIHSKMLQHVLNNGGKCLPMIAPIDVQLDCDDRTMVEPDVLIVCDRDKVIDRCVYGAPDFIIEVLSKSTKKKDSVIKLNKYLNAGVREYWMIDPDKKKVIVYDFAHDEYPIIYGFDAKVPVGIWNGDLEIDFAEVYDHVRFLYERQKE
;
A
#
# COMPACT_ATOMS: atom_id res chain seq x y z
N MET A 1 22.20 18.84 2.65
CA MET A 1 22.58 20.24 2.42
C MET A 1 21.55 21.16 3.05
N THR A 2 21.99 22.26 3.65
CA THR A 2 21.10 23.31 4.18
C THR A 2 20.61 24.25 3.06
N ILE A 3 19.51 24.98 3.29
CA ILE A 3 19.01 25.96 2.30
C ILE A 3 20.06 27.04 1.97
N LYS A 4 20.86 27.44 2.97
CA LYS A 4 21.95 28.40 2.77
C LYS A 4 23.05 27.84 1.85
N GLU A 5 23.46 26.59 2.07
CA GLU A 5 24.42 25.89 1.19
C GLU A 5 23.89 25.79 -0.24
N MET A 6 22.60 25.47 -0.42
CA MET A 6 21.98 25.44 -1.75
C MET A 6 21.97 26.81 -2.44
N GLN A 7 21.72 27.89 -1.70
CA GLN A 7 21.76 29.25 -2.23
C GLN A 7 23.17 29.69 -2.64
N GLU A 8 24.19 29.26 -1.90
CA GLU A 8 25.59 29.46 -2.24
C GLU A 8 25.96 28.68 -3.50
N ARG A 9 25.63 27.38 -3.55
CA ARG A 9 25.88 26.53 -4.72
C ARG A 9 25.19 27.01 -5.97
N LYS A 10 23.95 27.49 -5.87
CA LYS A 10 23.25 28.14 -7.00
C LYS A 10 24.05 29.33 -7.55
N ARG A 11 24.65 30.15 -6.68
CA ARG A 11 25.45 31.31 -7.09
C ARG A 11 26.78 30.88 -7.71
N GLU A 12 27.46 29.90 -7.13
CA GLU A 12 28.72 29.36 -7.62
C GLU A 12 28.57 28.69 -9.00
N LEU A 13 27.52 27.87 -9.17
CA LEU A 13 27.21 27.18 -10.42
C LEU A 13 26.57 28.09 -11.48
N GLY A 14 26.22 29.34 -11.12
CA GLY A 14 25.62 30.31 -12.03
C GLY A 14 24.20 29.98 -12.50
N TYR A 15 23.48 29.09 -11.81
CA TYR A 15 22.14 28.68 -12.24
C TYR A 15 21.07 29.73 -11.95
N SER A 16 20.17 29.92 -12.91
CA SER A 16 18.88 30.59 -12.72
C SER A 16 17.87 29.69 -12.01
N TYR A 17 16.82 30.28 -11.42
CA TYR A 17 15.74 29.48 -10.82
C TYR A 17 15.01 28.62 -11.86
N ALA A 18 14.91 29.09 -13.10
CA ALA A 18 14.29 28.34 -14.20
C ALA A 18 15.11 27.08 -14.56
N GLN A 19 16.44 27.20 -14.65
CA GLN A 19 17.31 26.06 -14.89
C GLN A 19 17.26 25.05 -13.75
N ILE A 20 17.22 25.50 -12.49
CA ILE A 20 17.08 24.58 -11.36
C ILE A 20 15.72 23.88 -11.39
N ALA A 21 14.64 24.60 -11.71
CA ALA A 21 13.31 24.01 -11.84
C ALA A 21 13.25 22.92 -12.91
N GLU A 22 13.85 23.18 -14.07
CA GLU A 22 13.96 22.21 -15.17
C GLU A 22 14.79 20.99 -14.78
N LEU A 23 15.99 21.19 -14.22
CA LEU A 23 16.91 20.10 -13.86
C LEU A 23 16.42 19.27 -12.66
N SER A 24 15.70 19.87 -11.72
CA SER A 24 15.17 19.18 -10.51
C SER A 24 13.78 18.60 -10.69
N GLY A 25 13.07 18.94 -11.78
CA GLY A 25 11.66 18.59 -11.97
C GLY A 25 10.68 19.32 -11.04
N LEU A 26 11.14 20.30 -10.26
CA LEU A 26 10.30 21.07 -9.35
C LEU A 26 9.61 22.25 -10.06
N PRO A 27 8.37 22.62 -9.68
CA PRO A 27 7.74 23.84 -10.19
C PRO A 27 8.60 25.09 -9.90
N LEU A 28 8.70 26.00 -10.87
CA LEU A 28 9.50 27.23 -10.73
C LEU A 28 9.15 28.03 -9.46
N GLY A 29 7.86 28.14 -9.14
CA GLY A 29 7.39 28.82 -7.92
C GLY A 29 7.86 28.14 -6.63
N THR A 30 8.05 26.82 -6.63
CA THR A 30 8.60 26.06 -5.49
C THR A 30 10.07 26.37 -5.31
N VAL A 31 10.86 26.31 -6.40
CA VAL A 31 12.29 26.66 -6.38
C VAL A 31 12.50 28.10 -5.92
N GLN A 32 11.72 29.04 -6.43
CA GLN A 32 11.78 30.45 -6.03
C GLN A 32 11.44 30.66 -4.55
N LYS A 33 10.44 29.95 -4.00
CA LYS A 33 10.07 30.08 -2.58
C LYS A 33 11.14 29.50 -1.65
N VAL A 34 11.70 28.35 -2.00
CA VAL A 34 12.71 27.68 -1.17
C VAL A 34 14.06 28.41 -1.25
N LEU A 35 14.61 28.57 -2.45
CA LEU A 35 15.90 29.22 -2.64
C LEU A 35 15.83 30.75 -2.56
N GLY A 36 14.64 31.34 -2.54
CA GLY A 36 14.40 32.74 -2.19
C GLY A 36 14.23 33.00 -0.69
N GLY A 37 14.27 31.95 0.15
CA GLY A 37 14.19 32.07 1.61
C GLY A 37 12.79 32.32 2.18
N ILE A 38 11.74 32.17 1.36
CA ILE A 38 10.33 32.29 1.81
C ILE A 38 9.92 31.03 2.57
N THR A 39 10.32 29.86 2.09
CA THR A 39 10.05 28.57 2.73
C THR A 39 11.25 28.14 3.56
N LEU A 40 11.14 28.24 4.87
CA LEU A 40 12.20 27.89 5.81
C LEU A 40 12.29 26.38 6.09
N THR A 41 11.20 25.63 5.87
CA THR A 41 11.11 24.18 6.09
C THR A 41 10.48 23.47 4.87
N PRO A 42 11.24 23.29 3.77
CA PRO A 42 10.78 22.55 2.61
C PRO A 42 10.53 21.08 2.94
N ARG A 43 9.65 20.43 2.18
CA ARG A 43 9.47 18.97 2.28
C ARG A 43 10.76 18.24 1.90
N TYR A 44 10.94 17.05 2.45
CA TYR A 44 12.13 16.23 2.22
C TYR A 44 12.41 16.01 0.72
N ASP A 45 11.39 15.64 -0.06
CA ASP A 45 11.56 15.42 -1.52
C ASP A 45 11.98 16.69 -2.26
N THR A 46 11.54 17.86 -1.79
CA THR A 46 11.98 19.15 -2.35
C THR A 46 13.45 19.41 -2.06
N ILE A 47 13.94 19.03 -0.88
CA ILE A 47 15.35 19.13 -0.51
C ILE A 47 16.16 18.17 -1.40
N MET A 48 15.75 16.91 -1.52
CA MET A 48 16.42 15.90 -2.35
C MET A 48 16.51 16.31 -3.82
N ALA A 49 15.42 16.82 -4.40
CA ALA A 49 15.39 17.28 -5.78
C ALA A 49 16.33 18.47 -6.01
N LEU A 50 16.39 19.43 -5.07
CA LEU A 50 17.36 20.54 -5.15
C LEU A 50 18.80 20.07 -4.97
N GLU A 51 19.06 19.11 -4.07
CA GLU A 51 20.40 18.52 -3.87
C GLU A 51 20.89 17.75 -5.08
N SER A 52 20.01 17.10 -5.83
CA SER A 52 20.39 16.40 -7.05
C SER A 52 21.01 17.32 -8.11
N VAL A 53 20.65 18.62 -8.08
CA VAL A 53 21.14 19.65 -9.02
C VAL A 53 22.29 20.46 -8.43
N LEU A 54 22.27 20.71 -7.11
CA LEU A 54 23.19 21.65 -6.44
C LEU A 54 24.29 20.98 -5.61
N GLY A 55 24.19 19.67 -5.39
CA GLY A 55 25.16 18.86 -4.66
C GLY A 55 26.50 18.70 -5.39
N GLU A 56 27.48 18.12 -4.69
CA GLU A 56 28.74 17.68 -5.30
C GLU A 56 28.62 16.23 -5.76
N GLU A 57 29.32 15.87 -6.85
CA GLU A 57 29.47 14.46 -7.26
C GLU A 57 30.25 13.71 -6.16
N GLN A 58 29.52 12.98 -5.31
CA GLN A 58 30.15 11.96 -4.46
C GLN A 58 30.46 10.70 -5.29
N PRO A 59 31.60 10.03 -5.04
CA PRO A 59 32.05 8.90 -5.84
C PRO A 59 31.08 7.71 -5.72
N MET A 60 30.62 7.23 -6.88
CA MET A 60 29.88 5.98 -7.17
C MET A 60 29.14 5.34 -5.98
N ALA A 61 27.98 5.90 -5.63
CA ALA A 61 26.84 5.04 -5.29
C ALA A 61 26.22 4.58 -6.62
N VAL A 62 25.92 3.29 -6.75
CA VAL A 62 25.13 2.77 -7.87
C VAL A 62 23.79 3.49 -7.85
N ARG A 63 23.65 4.52 -8.68
CA ARG A 63 22.37 5.17 -8.95
C ARG A 63 21.81 4.46 -10.17
N GLU A 64 20.71 3.73 -10.00
CA GLU A 64 19.87 3.44 -11.15
C GLU A 64 19.54 4.77 -11.83
N SER A 65 19.71 4.81 -13.14
CA SER A 65 19.33 5.96 -13.95
C SER A 65 17.88 6.30 -13.61
N ALA A 66 17.63 7.45 -13.00
CA ALA A 66 16.29 7.98 -12.82
C ALA A 66 15.66 8.10 -14.21
N ARG A 67 14.89 7.09 -14.61
CA ARG A 67 14.07 7.18 -15.81
C ARG A 67 13.11 8.33 -15.52
N PRO A 68 12.98 9.32 -16.42
CA PRO A 68 12.02 10.39 -16.22
C PRO A 68 10.63 9.74 -16.21
N TYR A 69 10.06 9.53 -15.02
CA TYR A 69 8.65 9.21 -14.89
C TYR A 69 7.92 10.37 -15.55
N ASN A 70 7.32 10.14 -16.71
CA ASN A 70 6.37 11.09 -17.26
C ASN A 70 5.24 11.15 -16.24
N VAL A 71 5.26 12.16 -15.36
CA VAL A 71 4.28 12.31 -14.30
C VAL A 71 2.93 12.61 -14.97
N LYS A 72 2.12 11.56 -15.14
CA LYS A 72 0.76 11.67 -15.66
C LYS A 72 -0.13 12.30 -14.59
N LYS A 73 -1.25 12.85 -15.03
CA LYS A 73 -2.29 13.32 -14.11
C LYS A 73 -2.92 12.11 -13.41
N GLN A 74 -3.22 12.22 -12.12
CA GLN A 74 -3.96 11.16 -11.41
C GLN A 74 -5.28 10.86 -12.12
N GLY A 75 -5.55 9.58 -12.36
CA GLY A 75 -6.66 9.06 -13.17
C GLY A 75 -6.27 8.68 -14.62
N GLU A 76 -5.04 8.98 -15.05
CA GLU A 76 -4.55 8.66 -16.41
C GLU A 76 -3.51 7.54 -16.44
N TYR A 77 -3.09 7.02 -15.28
CA TYR A 77 -2.11 5.94 -15.20
C TYR A 77 -2.70 4.62 -15.70
N ARG A 78 -1.84 3.77 -16.26
CA ARG A 78 -2.14 2.41 -16.70
C ARG A 78 -1.10 1.43 -16.15
N LEU A 79 -1.34 0.13 -16.28
CA LEU A 79 -0.40 -0.91 -15.87
C LEU A 79 0.98 -0.77 -16.53
N GLU A 80 1.03 -0.30 -17.78
CA GLU A 80 2.30 0.00 -18.46
C GLU A 80 3.13 1.06 -17.71
N ASP A 81 2.49 2.00 -17.01
CA ASP A 81 3.17 3.00 -16.18
C ASP A 81 3.54 2.40 -14.83
N TYR A 82 2.65 1.60 -14.24
CA TYR A 82 2.86 0.90 -12.97
C TYR A 82 4.14 0.04 -13.02
N TYR A 83 4.33 -0.74 -14.09
CA TYR A 83 5.51 -1.59 -14.26
C TYR A 83 6.81 -0.84 -14.62
N GLN A 84 6.75 0.48 -14.81
CA GLN A 84 7.97 1.29 -15.01
C GLN A 84 8.58 1.78 -13.69
N TYR A 85 7.85 1.67 -12.58
CA TYR A 85 8.39 1.99 -11.26
C TYR A 85 9.39 0.93 -10.82
N PRO A 86 10.39 1.31 -10.00
CA PRO A 86 11.39 0.38 -9.53
C PRO A 86 10.75 -0.56 -8.51
N ASP A 87 11.23 -1.80 -8.47
CA ASP A 87 10.63 -2.87 -7.66
C ASP A 87 10.63 -2.60 -6.14
N ASP A 88 11.48 -1.68 -5.66
CA ASP A 88 11.54 -1.29 -4.25
C ASP A 88 10.48 -0.25 -3.84
N ILE A 89 9.77 0.33 -4.81
CA ILE A 89 8.67 1.26 -4.57
C ILE A 89 7.34 0.51 -4.56
N ARG A 90 6.73 0.38 -3.36
CA ARG A 90 5.40 -0.21 -3.21
C ARG A 90 4.30 0.81 -3.47
N MET A 91 3.40 0.49 -4.39
CA MET A 91 2.23 1.29 -4.72
C MET A 91 1.08 0.39 -5.16
N GLU A 92 -0.12 0.95 -5.13
CA GLU A 92 -1.28 0.38 -5.81
C GLU A 92 -1.78 1.34 -6.87
N LEU A 93 -2.29 0.79 -7.97
CA LEU A 93 -2.98 1.50 -9.02
C LEU A 93 -4.48 1.21 -8.87
N ILE A 94 -5.32 2.23 -8.72
CA ILE A 94 -6.79 2.04 -8.65
C ILE A 94 -7.46 3.04 -9.56
N ASP A 95 -8.20 2.56 -10.56
CA ASP A 95 -8.90 3.39 -11.56
C ASP A 95 -8.00 4.47 -12.20
N GLY A 96 -6.74 4.11 -12.48
CA GLY A 96 -5.75 5.02 -13.06
C GLY A 96 -5.13 6.01 -12.08
N VAL A 97 -5.35 5.85 -10.77
CA VAL A 97 -4.77 6.67 -9.70
C VAL A 97 -3.70 5.85 -8.96
N ILE A 98 -2.49 6.40 -8.85
CA ILE A 98 -1.39 5.80 -8.09
C ILE A 98 -1.49 6.22 -6.63
N TYR A 99 -1.35 5.23 -5.75
CA TYR A 99 -1.33 5.40 -4.31
C TYR A 99 -0.06 4.80 -3.73
N ASP A 100 0.78 5.64 -3.12
CA ASP A 100 1.97 5.18 -2.41
C ASP A 100 1.60 4.31 -1.21
N MET A 101 2.35 3.22 -1.02
CA MET A 101 2.23 2.38 0.15
C MET A 101 3.37 2.65 1.12
N THR A 102 3.00 2.88 2.38
CA THR A 102 3.98 2.93 3.47
C THR A 102 4.31 1.53 3.94
N SER A 103 5.55 1.31 4.39
CA SER A 103 5.91 0.04 5.02
C SER A 103 4.96 -0.30 6.18
N PRO A 104 4.49 -1.55 6.26
CA PRO A 104 3.56 -1.97 7.30
C PRO A 104 4.22 -1.93 8.68
N THR A 105 3.41 -1.74 9.72
CA THR A 105 3.90 -1.83 11.11
C THR A 105 4.15 -3.30 11.49
N SER A 106 4.92 -3.53 12.56
CA SER A 106 5.12 -4.90 13.07
C SER A 106 3.80 -5.56 13.51
N ALA A 107 2.89 -4.80 14.12
CA ALA A 107 1.57 -5.32 14.52
C ALA A 107 0.76 -5.75 13.29
N HIS A 108 0.78 -4.94 12.22
CA HIS A 108 0.13 -5.25 10.95
C HIS A 108 0.64 -6.58 10.37
N GLN A 109 1.97 -6.73 10.25
CA GLN A 109 2.57 -7.95 9.71
C GLN A 109 2.29 -9.21 10.56
N ILE A 110 2.35 -9.09 11.89
CA ILE A 110 2.07 -10.21 12.79
C ILE A 110 0.60 -10.66 12.66
N ILE A 111 -0.34 -9.72 12.61
CA ILE A 111 -1.77 -10.04 12.44
C ILE A 111 -2.01 -10.74 11.11
N SER A 112 -1.55 -10.16 10.00
CA SER A 112 -1.74 -10.74 8.66
C SER A 112 -1.11 -12.13 8.56
N GLY A 113 0.13 -12.30 9.03
CA GLY A 113 0.83 -13.58 9.02
C GLY A 113 0.16 -14.64 9.88
N PHE A 114 -0.37 -14.26 11.04
CA PHE A 114 -1.08 -15.20 11.92
C PHE A 114 -2.37 -15.71 11.26
N ILE A 115 -3.18 -14.81 10.70
CA ILE A 115 -4.45 -15.17 10.07
C ILE A 115 -4.19 -16.02 8.81
N HIS A 116 -3.22 -15.62 7.98
CA HIS A 116 -2.78 -16.41 6.82
C HIS A 116 -2.40 -17.84 7.20
N SER A 117 -1.62 -18.00 8.28
CA SER A 117 -1.21 -19.32 8.78
C SER A 117 -2.41 -20.20 9.15
N LYS A 118 -3.42 -19.67 9.86
CA LYS A 118 -4.64 -20.41 10.20
C LYS A 118 -5.42 -20.82 8.95
N MET A 119 -5.55 -19.92 7.98
CA MET A 119 -6.22 -20.20 6.70
C MET A 119 -5.49 -21.27 5.88
N LEU A 120 -4.16 -21.19 5.80
CA LEU A 120 -3.33 -22.19 5.12
C LEU A 120 -3.47 -23.57 5.78
N GLN A 121 -3.39 -23.64 7.11
CA GLN A 121 -3.58 -24.89 7.86
C GLN A 121 -4.97 -25.49 7.62
N HIS A 122 -6.03 -24.66 7.61
CA HIS A 122 -7.38 -25.13 7.32
C HIS A 122 -7.46 -25.79 5.93
N VAL A 123 -6.91 -25.15 4.89
CA VAL A 123 -6.90 -25.72 3.53
C VAL A 123 -6.14 -27.04 3.48
N LEU A 124 -4.95 -27.11 4.08
CA LEU A 124 -4.11 -28.31 4.08
C LEU A 124 -4.78 -29.48 4.80
N ASN A 125 -5.41 -29.22 5.95
CA ASN A 125 -6.06 -30.26 6.76
C ASN A 125 -7.33 -30.81 6.11
N ASN A 126 -8.02 -30.02 5.29
CA ASN A 126 -9.28 -30.40 4.65
C ASN A 126 -9.12 -30.81 3.17
N GLY A 127 -7.89 -30.85 2.64
CA GLY A 127 -7.64 -31.19 1.24
C GLY A 127 -8.22 -30.18 0.24
N GLY A 128 -8.37 -28.91 0.66
CA GLY A 128 -8.95 -27.85 -0.14
C GLY A 128 -8.08 -27.46 -1.34
N LYS A 129 -8.70 -26.92 -2.40
CA LYS A 129 -7.97 -26.45 -3.59
C LYS A 129 -7.60 -24.97 -3.54
N CYS A 130 -8.22 -24.20 -2.64
CA CYS A 130 -7.99 -22.77 -2.51
C CYS A 130 -6.56 -22.46 -2.09
N LEU A 131 -6.10 -21.26 -2.42
CA LEU A 131 -4.73 -20.79 -2.23
C LEU A 131 -4.77 -19.53 -1.34
N PRO A 132 -4.53 -19.68 -0.02
CA PRO A 132 -4.29 -18.54 0.86
C PRO A 132 -2.92 -17.92 0.58
N MET A 133 -2.90 -16.62 0.32
CA MET A 133 -1.71 -15.83 0.01
C MET A 133 -1.66 -14.59 0.90
N ILE A 134 -0.46 -14.01 1.05
CA ILE A 134 -0.19 -12.86 1.91
C ILE A 134 0.71 -11.89 1.15
N ALA A 135 0.56 -10.59 1.40
CA ALA A 135 1.37 -9.54 0.79
C ALA A 135 2.90 -9.76 0.99
N PRO A 136 3.75 -9.35 0.02
CA PRO A 136 3.39 -8.66 -1.21
C PRO A 136 2.83 -9.59 -2.29
N ILE A 137 1.72 -9.19 -2.91
CA ILE A 137 1.06 -9.94 -3.99
C ILE A 137 0.17 -9.03 -4.82
N ASP A 138 0.50 -8.92 -6.10
CA ASP A 138 -0.25 -8.14 -7.07
C ASP A 138 -1.57 -8.82 -7.44
N VAL A 139 -2.65 -8.05 -7.44
CA VAL A 139 -3.99 -8.46 -7.88
C VAL A 139 -4.50 -7.47 -8.93
N GLN A 140 -4.56 -7.93 -10.18
CA GLN A 140 -5.14 -7.18 -11.29
C GLN A 140 -6.67 -7.35 -11.23
N LEU A 141 -7.28 -6.61 -10.28
CA LEU A 141 -8.61 -6.89 -9.73
C LEU A 141 -9.73 -6.90 -10.77
N ASP A 142 -9.81 -5.87 -11.62
CA ASP A 142 -10.91 -5.69 -12.58
C ASP A 142 -10.64 -6.37 -13.92
N CYS A 143 -9.56 -7.15 -14.03
CA CYS A 143 -9.05 -7.69 -15.30
C CYS A 143 -8.73 -6.60 -16.36
N ASP A 144 -8.59 -5.34 -15.95
CA ASP A 144 -8.31 -4.19 -16.81
C ASP A 144 -6.86 -3.71 -16.68
N ASP A 145 -6.49 -2.67 -17.42
CA ASP A 145 -5.16 -2.07 -17.37
C ASP A 145 -5.06 -0.85 -16.44
N ARG A 146 -5.99 -0.70 -15.49
CA ARG A 146 -6.13 0.49 -14.64
C ARG A 146 -6.23 0.20 -13.15
N THR A 147 -6.29 -1.07 -12.76
CA THR A 147 -6.34 -1.45 -11.36
C THR A 147 -5.36 -2.61 -11.06
N MET A 148 -4.40 -2.32 -10.17
CA MET A 148 -3.52 -3.28 -9.50
C MET A 148 -3.53 -2.97 -8.00
N VAL A 149 -4.01 -3.91 -7.20
CA VAL A 149 -4.07 -3.78 -5.74
C VAL A 149 -3.18 -4.83 -5.08
N GLU A 150 -2.75 -4.56 -3.87
CA GLU A 150 -1.88 -5.41 -3.05
C GLU A 150 -2.55 -5.63 -1.68
N PRO A 151 -3.53 -6.56 -1.59
CA PRO A 151 -4.23 -6.84 -0.34
C PRO A 151 -3.33 -7.55 0.66
N ASP A 152 -3.58 -7.35 1.96
CA ASP A 152 -2.74 -7.93 3.01
C ASP A 152 -2.82 -9.45 3.06
N VAL A 153 -4.02 -10.02 3.00
CA VAL A 153 -4.24 -11.47 2.90
C VAL A 153 -5.38 -11.71 1.91
N LEU A 154 -5.26 -12.74 1.08
CA LEU A 154 -6.29 -13.14 0.14
C LEU A 154 -6.41 -14.66 0.02
N ILE A 155 -7.55 -15.13 -0.45
CA ILE A 155 -7.77 -16.53 -0.82
C ILE A 155 -8.30 -16.58 -2.25
N VAL A 156 -7.70 -17.46 -3.06
CA VAL A 156 -8.15 -17.73 -4.43
C VAL A 156 -8.46 -19.21 -4.59
N CYS A 157 -9.71 -19.55 -4.90
CA CYS A 157 -10.18 -20.92 -5.08
C CYS A 157 -10.11 -21.39 -6.54
N ASP A 158 -10.18 -20.46 -7.49
CA ASP A 158 -9.94 -20.70 -8.91
C ASP A 158 -8.48 -20.48 -9.27
N ARG A 159 -7.73 -21.58 -9.43
CA ARG A 159 -6.28 -21.53 -9.69
C ARG A 159 -5.91 -20.93 -11.04
N ASP A 160 -6.84 -20.90 -12.00
CA ASP A 160 -6.56 -20.34 -13.32
C ASP A 160 -6.40 -18.81 -13.27
N LYS A 161 -6.87 -18.17 -12.18
CA LYS A 161 -6.62 -16.75 -11.89
C LYS A 161 -5.20 -16.48 -11.42
N VAL A 162 -4.48 -17.48 -10.90
CA VAL A 162 -3.12 -17.30 -10.38
C VAL A 162 -2.13 -17.52 -11.52
N ILE A 163 -1.57 -16.43 -12.04
CA ILE A 163 -0.53 -16.45 -13.07
C ILE A 163 0.81 -16.02 -12.47
N ASP A 164 1.89 -16.27 -13.19
CA ASP A 164 3.26 -16.06 -12.70
C ASP A 164 3.52 -14.66 -12.10
N ARG A 165 2.89 -13.64 -12.68
CA ARG A 165 3.10 -12.23 -12.27
C ARG A 165 2.11 -11.69 -11.24
N CYS A 166 0.90 -12.23 -11.16
CA CYS A 166 -0.18 -11.67 -10.33
C CYS A 166 -1.37 -12.63 -10.20
N VAL A 167 -2.34 -12.26 -9.37
CA VAL A 167 -3.70 -12.78 -9.47
C VAL A 167 -4.47 -11.95 -10.49
N TYR A 168 -4.99 -12.58 -11.53
CA TYR A 168 -5.79 -11.94 -12.58
C TYR A 168 -7.29 -12.09 -12.29
N GLY A 169 -7.92 -11.00 -11.86
CA GLY A 169 -9.32 -10.97 -11.43
C GLY A 169 -9.51 -11.04 -9.91
N ALA A 170 -10.77 -11.01 -9.48
CA ALA A 170 -11.12 -10.95 -8.07
C ALA A 170 -10.76 -12.25 -7.30
N PRO A 171 -10.08 -12.13 -6.15
CA PRO A 171 -9.99 -13.19 -5.15
C PRO A 171 -11.35 -13.53 -4.55
N ASP A 172 -11.46 -14.71 -3.97
CA ASP A 172 -12.68 -15.15 -3.29
C ASP A 172 -12.87 -14.45 -1.94
N PHE A 173 -11.77 -14.14 -1.25
CA PHE A 173 -11.76 -13.52 0.07
C PHE A 173 -10.57 -12.57 0.21
N ILE A 174 -10.75 -11.44 0.89
CA ILE A 174 -9.70 -10.45 1.16
C ILE A 174 -9.75 -9.96 2.61
N ILE A 175 -8.58 -9.78 3.23
CA ILE A 175 -8.40 -9.00 4.46
C ILE A 175 -7.54 -7.77 4.16
N GLU A 176 -7.91 -6.65 4.78
CA GLU A 176 -7.07 -5.47 4.94
C GLU A 176 -6.91 -5.17 6.45
N VAL A 177 -5.67 -5.09 6.91
CA VAL A 177 -5.33 -4.67 8.27
C VAL A 177 -5.10 -3.16 8.25
N LEU A 178 -6.03 -2.43 8.85
CA LEU A 178 -6.04 -0.97 8.81
C LEU A 178 -4.87 -0.39 9.58
N SER A 179 -4.24 0.61 8.96
CA SER A 179 -3.29 1.51 9.61
C SER A 179 -3.80 2.95 9.53
N LYS A 180 -3.16 3.88 10.25
CA LYS A 180 -3.49 5.31 10.17
C LYS A 180 -3.37 5.86 8.74
N SER A 181 -2.44 5.36 7.92
CA SER A 181 -2.22 5.81 6.54
C SER A 181 -3.21 5.22 5.54
N THR A 182 -3.67 3.98 5.76
CA THR A 182 -4.49 3.25 4.77
C THR A 182 -6.00 3.33 5.04
N LYS A 183 -6.42 3.64 6.28
CA LYS A 183 -7.82 3.65 6.74
C LYS A 183 -8.81 4.27 5.75
N LYS A 184 -8.53 5.47 5.22
CA LYS A 184 -9.45 6.15 4.31
C LYS A 184 -9.61 5.41 2.99
N LYS A 185 -8.52 4.83 2.47
CA LYS A 185 -8.50 4.10 1.21
C LYS A 185 -9.24 2.77 1.34
N ASP A 186 -8.90 2.00 2.38
CA ASP A 186 -9.45 0.66 2.60
C ASP A 186 -10.96 0.73 2.87
N SER A 187 -11.38 1.64 3.75
CA SER A 187 -12.78 1.75 4.19
C SER A 187 -13.75 2.34 3.17
N VAL A 188 -13.28 2.89 2.05
CA VAL A 188 -14.15 3.56 1.07
C VAL A 188 -13.83 3.15 -0.36
N ILE A 189 -12.57 3.27 -0.79
CA ILE A 189 -12.19 3.03 -2.18
C ILE A 189 -12.16 1.52 -2.42
N LYS A 190 -11.34 0.79 -1.67
CA LYS A 190 -11.18 -0.66 -1.85
C LYS A 190 -12.46 -1.43 -1.54
N LEU A 191 -13.23 -1.02 -0.52
CA LEU A 191 -14.54 -1.61 -0.24
C LEU A 191 -15.43 -1.68 -1.50
N ASN A 192 -15.61 -0.56 -2.20
CA ASN A 192 -16.42 -0.52 -3.42
C ASN A 192 -15.78 -1.32 -4.57
N LYS A 193 -14.45 -1.26 -4.69
CA LYS A 193 -13.73 -2.02 -5.72
C LYS A 193 -13.90 -3.53 -5.54
N TYR A 194 -13.69 -4.04 -4.33
CA TYR A 194 -13.83 -5.46 -4.01
C TYR A 194 -15.25 -5.96 -4.21
N LEU A 195 -16.25 -5.18 -3.77
CA LEU A 195 -17.66 -5.49 -4.02
C LEU A 195 -17.95 -5.59 -5.54
N ASN A 196 -17.57 -4.57 -6.31
CA ASN A 196 -17.88 -4.52 -7.75
C ASN A 196 -17.10 -5.56 -8.56
N ALA A 197 -15.90 -5.94 -8.13
CA ALA A 197 -15.09 -6.96 -8.78
C ALA A 197 -15.58 -8.39 -8.51
N GLY A 198 -16.49 -8.58 -7.55
CA GLY A 198 -17.05 -9.89 -7.21
C GLY A 198 -16.23 -10.67 -6.18
N VAL A 199 -15.50 -9.98 -5.30
CA VAL A 199 -14.99 -10.60 -4.07
C VAL A 199 -16.19 -11.10 -3.26
N ARG A 200 -16.11 -12.30 -2.67
CA ARG A 200 -17.27 -12.89 -1.96
C ARG A 200 -17.33 -12.46 -0.50
N GLU A 201 -16.17 -12.26 0.12
CA GLU A 201 -16.07 -11.87 1.52
C GLU A 201 -14.87 -10.94 1.73
N TYR A 202 -15.08 -9.88 2.50
CA TYR A 202 -14.09 -8.84 2.73
C TYR A 202 -14.04 -8.41 4.19
N TRP A 203 -12.84 -8.45 4.77
CA TRP A 203 -12.61 -8.13 6.18
C TRP A 203 -11.72 -6.90 6.33
N MET A 204 -12.13 -5.96 7.17
CA MET A 204 -11.29 -4.87 7.65
C MET A 204 -10.95 -5.06 9.13
N ILE A 205 -9.67 -5.14 9.45
CA ILE A 205 -9.19 -5.34 10.81
C ILE A 205 -8.58 -4.03 11.31
N ASP A 206 -9.18 -3.40 12.32
CA ASP A 206 -8.66 -2.21 12.97
C ASP A 206 -8.06 -2.58 14.33
N PRO A 207 -6.74 -2.84 14.42
CA PRO A 207 -6.13 -3.29 15.66
C PRO A 207 -6.03 -2.17 16.71
N ASP A 208 -5.98 -0.90 16.29
CA ASP A 208 -6.01 0.26 17.20
C ASP A 208 -7.37 0.36 17.92
N LYS A 209 -8.45 0.09 17.19
CA LYS A 209 -9.82 0.08 17.74
C LYS A 209 -10.27 -1.29 18.25
N LYS A 210 -9.49 -2.34 18.04
CA LYS A 210 -9.82 -3.75 18.35
C LYS A 210 -11.14 -4.19 17.74
N LYS A 211 -11.31 -3.92 16.44
CA LYS A 211 -12.53 -4.24 15.70
C LYS A 211 -12.23 -4.97 14.42
N VAL A 212 -13.15 -5.85 14.05
CA VAL A 212 -13.18 -6.52 12.74
C VAL A 212 -14.51 -6.17 12.11
N ILE A 213 -14.48 -5.66 10.88
CA ILE A 213 -15.67 -5.39 10.09
C ILE A 213 -15.69 -6.42 8.96
N VAL A 214 -16.72 -7.26 8.96
CA VAL A 214 -16.91 -8.34 7.98
C VAL A 214 -18.00 -7.93 7.02
N TYR A 215 -17.70 -7.98 5.74
CA TYR A 215 -18.66 -7.87 4.64
C TYR A 215 -18.79 -9.23 3.98
N ASP A 216 -20.01 -9.78 4.00
CA ASP A 216 -20.38 -10.95 3.21
C ASP A 216 -21.10 -10.47 1.94
N PHE A 217 -20.33 -10.29 0.88
CA PHE A 217 -20.84 -9.84 -0.40
C PHE A 217 -21.62 -10.92 -1.14
N ALA A 218 -21.37 -12.21 -0.86
CA ALA A 218 -22.08 -13.31 -1.50
C ALA A 218 -23.55 -13.38 -1.06
N HIS A 219 -23.85 -12.96 0.16
CA HIS A 219 -25.21 -12.99 0.73
C HIS A 219 -25.88 -11.60 0.83
N ASP A 220 -25.24 -10.54 0.32
CA ASP A 220 -25.72 -9.15 0.35
C ASP A 220 -26.18 -8.69 1.74
N GLU A 221 -25.42 -9.08 2.76
CA GLU A 221 -25.74 -8.77 4.15
C GLU A 221 -25.14 -7.43 4.61
N TYR A 222 -25.78 -6.84 5.62
CA TYR A 222 -25.20 -5.69 6.32
C TYR A 222 -23.87 -6.09 6.97
N PRO A 223 -22.86 -5.20 7.00
CA PRO A 223 -21.59 -5.53 7.60
C PRO A 223 -21.74 -5.84 9.09
N ILE A 224 -21.09 -6.92 9.52
CA ILE A 224 -21.06 -7.33 10.92
C ILE A 224 -19.78 -6.81 11.55
N ILE A 225 -19.90 -6.22 12.75
CA ILE A 225 -18.76 -5.69 13.50
C ILE A 225 -18.51 -6.57 14.71
N TYR A 226 -17.33 -7.18 14.76
CA TYR A 226 -16.86 -7.98 15.88
C TYR A 226 -15.81 -7.21 16.69
N GLY A 227 -15.76 -7.51 17.99
CA GLY A 227 -14.64 -7.14 18.86
C GLY A 227 -13.51 -8.17 18.79
N PHE A 228 -12.35 -7.83 19.34
CA PHE A 228 -11.24 -8.78 19.46
C PHE A 228 -11.43 -9.84 20.55
N ASP A 229 -12.57 -9.85 21.22
CA ASP A 229 -13.00 -10.89 22.16
C ASP A 229 -13.85 -11.98 21.47
N ALA A 230 -14.09 -11.86 20.17
CA ALA A 230 -14.91 -12.77 19.40
C ALA A 230 -14.09 -13.76 18.55
N LYS A 231 -14.72 -14.89 18.26
CA LYS A 231 -14.37 -15.78 17.16
C LYS A 231 -15.18 -15.37 15.94
N VAL A 232 -14.51 -15.12 14.83
CA VAL A 232 -15.14 -14.64 13.60
C VAL A 232 -15.15 -15.78 12.59
N PRO A 233 -16.33 -16.27 12.16
CA PRO A 233 -16.44 -17.36 11.18
C PRO A 233 -16.04 -16.85 9.79
N VAL A 234 -15.28 -17.65 9.06
CA VAL A 234 -14.92 -17.38 7.66
C VAL A 234 -16.05 -17.88 6.75
N GLY A 235 -16.81 -16.95 6.19
CA GLY A 235 -18.03 -17.20 5.42
C GLY A 235 -17.82 -17.99 4.14
N ILE A 236 -16.70 -17.80 3.42
CA ILE A 236 -16.38 -18.56 2.21
C ILE A 236 -16.20 -20.07 2.44
N TRP A 237 -16.04 -20.47 3.71
CA TRP A 237 -16.01 -21.87 4.15
C TRP A 237 -17.20 -22.21 5.05
N ASN A 238 -18.31 -21.47 4.94
CA ASN A 238 -19.54 -21.67 5.72
C ASN A 238 -19.31 -21.71 7.24
N GLY A 239 -18.27 -21.02 7.74
CA GLY A 239 -17.90 -21.03 9.14
C GLY A 239 -17.12 -22.26 9.62
N ASP A 240 -16.70 -23.17 8.73
CA ASP A 240 -15.86 -24.32 9.09
C ASP A 240 -14.48 -23.92 9.66
N LEU A 241 -14.04 -22.68 9.35
CA LEU A 241 -12.95 -22.02 10.05
C LEU A 241 -13.48 -20.81 10.81
N GLU A 242 -13.03 -20.66 12.05
CA GLU A 242 -13.18 -19.43 12.83
C GLU A 242 -11.80 -18.84 13.16
N ILE A 243 -11.67 -17.52 13.07
CA ILE A 243 -10.49 -16.80 13.54
C ILE A 243 -10.76 -16.25 14.94
N ASP A 244 -10.02 -16.74 15.93
CA ASP A 244 -10.09 -16.25 17.30
C ASP A 244 -9.26 -14.96 17.44
N PHE A 245 -9.94 -13.80 17.49
CA PHE A 245 -9.24 -12.52 17.57
C PHE A 245 -8.64 -12.24 18.94
N ALA A 246 -9.02 -12.97 20.00
CA ALA A 246 -8.36 -12.86 21.29
C ALA A 246 -6.96 -13.46 21.20
N GLU A 247 -6.85 -14.63 20.55
CA GLU A 247 -5.56 -15.27 20.22
C GLU A 247 -4.70 -14.36 19.33
N VAL A 248 -5.28 -13.79 18.26
CA VAL A 248 -4.58 -12.84 17.37
C VAL A 248 -4.04 -11.64 18.15
N TYR A 249 -4.86 -11.04 19.02
CA TYR A 249 -4.46 -9.85 19.77
C TYR A 249 -3.37 -10.13 20.80
N ASP A 250 -3.39 -11.29 21.44
CA ASP A 250 -2.37 -11.69 22.41
C ASP A 250 -0.95 -11.69 21.80
N HIS A 251 -0.83 -11.98 20.50
CA HIS A 251 0.44 -11.92 19.78
C HIS A 251 0.96 -10.50 19.53
N VAL A 252 0.12 -9.47 19.62
CA VAL A 252 0.52 -8.07 19.34
C VAL A 252 0.33 -7.13 20.52
N ARG A 253 -0.34 -7.57 21.60
CA ARG A 253 -0.68 -6.70 22.75
C ARG A 253 0.54 -5.99 23.35
N PHE A 254 1.69 -6.65 23.37
CA PHE A 254 2.95 -6.11 23.89
C PHE A 254 3.42 -4.86 23.13
N LEU A 255 3.04 -4.71 21.85
CA LEU A 255 3.37 -3.53 21.05
C LEU A 255 2.54 -2.31 21.45
N TYR A 256 1.31 -2.54 21.94
CA TYR A 256 0.39 -1.49 22.37
C TYR A 256 0.61 -1.07 23.82
N GLU A 257 1.05 -1.99 24.67
CA GLU A 257 1.39 -1.71 26.08
C GLU A 257 2.62 -0.80 26.17
N ARG A 258 3.65 -1.04 25.35
CA ARG A 258 4.88 -0.23 25.30
C ARG A 258 4.68 1.20 24.81
N GLN A 259 3.57 1.51 24.14
CA GLN A 259 3.25 2.87 23.68
C GLN A 259 2.57 3.72 24.75
N LYS A 260 2.16 3.12 25.88
CA LYS A 260 1.52 3.82 27.00
C LYS A 260 2.50 4.22 28.10
N GLU A 261 3.75 3.76 28.01
CA GLU A 261 4.89 4.14 28.86
C GLU A 261 5.64 5.32 28.23
#